data_AF-A0AAD8CCH6-F1
#
_entry.id   AF-A0AAD8CCH6-F1
#
_cell.length_a   1.000
_cell.length_b   1.000
_cell.length_c   1.000
_cell.angle_alpha   90.00
_cell.angle_beta   90.00
_cell.angle_gamma   90.00
#
_symmetry.space_group_name_H-M   'P 1'
#
loop_
_entity.id
_entity.type
_entity.pdbx_description
1 polymer ?
#
loop_
_entity_poly.entity_id
_entity_poly.type
_entity_poly.pdbx_seq_one_letter_code
_entity_poly.pdbx_strand_id
1 'polypeptide(L)'
;MLGCALSVVFNCILGAVWYSGKVPTGRLWMRRVYPGKSESDISKESGFAIAFSIIASIILSLLLRFILIDFFKSSSLIDGVKFGVGLSCLTTLLEAPHVLFGKGYFDVFLIHQVYNLLTVAVGAVCIVYFN
;
A
#
# COMPACT_ATOMS: atom_id res chain seq x y z
N MET A 1 5.12 -19.41 -0.91
CA MET A 1 4.32 -19.02 0.29
C MET A 1 5.09 -18.09 1.22
N LEU A 2 6.38 -18.33 1.45
CA LEU A 2 7.25 -17.43 2.21
C LEU A 2 7.22 -15.98 1.69
N GLY A 3 7.29 -15.78 0.36
CA GLY A 3 7.20 -14.45 -0.25
C GLY A 3 5.91 -13.68 0.07
N CYS A 4 4.77 -14.38 0.17
CA CYS A 4 3.50 -13.76 0.57
C CYS A 4 3.52 -13.33 2.04
N ALA A 5 4.07 -14.16 2.94
CA ALA A 5 4.18 -13.83 4.35
C ALA A 5 5.08 -12.60 4.56
N LEU A 6 6.22 -12.56 3.86
CA LEU A 6 7.13 -11.42 3.89
C LEU A 6 6.48 -10.16 3.31
N SER A 7 5.75 -10.27 2.19
CA SER A 7 4.97 -9.17 1.61
C SER A 7 4.01 -8.55 2.64
N VAL A 8 3.26 -9.38 3.38
CA VAL A 8 2.35 -8.89 4.44
C VAL A 8 3.11 -8.15 5.53
N VAL A 9 4.22 -8.71 6.03
CA VAL A 9 5.03 -8.08 7.08
C VAL A 9 5.59 -6.73 6.59
N PHE A 10 6.16 -6.69 5.39
CA PHE A 10 6.68 -5.44 4.82
C PHE A 10 5.58 -4.41 4.59
N ASN A 11 4.39 -4.80 4.13
CA ASN A 11 3.27 -3.89 3.94
C ASN A 11 2.80 -3.29 5.27
N CYS A 12 2.73 -4.08 6.35
CA CYS A 12 2.42 -3.57 7.69
C CYS A 12 3.47 -2.58 8.19
N ILE A 13 4.77 -2.89 7.99
CA ILE A 13 5.88 -1.99 8.38
C ILE A 13 5.82 -0.70 7.56
N LEU A 14 5.64 -0.80 6.24
CA LEU A 14 5.51 0.34 5.35
C LEU A 14 4.34 1.23 5.77
N GLY A 15 3.17 0.64 6.08
CA GLY A 15 2.01 1.39 6.58
C GLY A 15 2.32 2.13 7.88
N ALA A 16 2.90 1.43 8.85
CA ALA A 16 3.26 2.01 10.14
C ALA A 16 4.26 3.17 10.00
N VAL A 17 5.26 3.05 9.13
CA VAL A 17 6.26 4.10 8.89
C VAL A 17 5.67 5.25 8.08
N TRP A 18 4.97 4.97 6.99
CA TRP A 18 4.49 5.96 6.02
C TRP A 18 3.47 6.92 6.62
N TYR A 19 2.58 6.40 7.48
CA TYR A 19 1.54 7.16 8.16
C TYR A 19 1.92 7.55 9.59
N SER A 20 3.17 7.38 10.01
CA SER A 20 3.63 7.83 11.35
C SER A 20 3.69 9.36 11.43
N GLY A 21 3.36 9.91 12.59
CA GLY A 21 3.54 11.34 12.90
C GLY A 21 5.01 11.78 12.91
N LYS A 22 5.96 10.83 12.83
CA LYS A 22 7.40 11.08 12.82
C LYS A 22 7.94 11.45 11.43
N VAL A 23 7.23 11.09 10.35
CA VAL A 23 7.66 11.38 8.98
C VAL A 23 6.85 12.53 8.35
N PRO A 24 7.41 13.31 7.41
CA PRO A 24 6.70 14.43 6.78
C PRO A 24 5.38 14.03 6.10
N THR A 25 5.35 12.89 5.42
CA THR A 25 4.17 12.35 4.71
C THR A 25 3.03 12.06 5.68
N GLY A 26 3.32 11.33 6.77
CA GLY A 26 2.35 11.01 7.81
C GLY A 26 1.82 12.26 8.53
N ARG A 27 2.69 13.25 8.83
CA ARG A 27 2.25 14.53 9.41
C ARG A 27 1.29 15.30 8.50
N LEU A 28 1.62 15.39 7.21
CA LEU A 28 0.78 16.06 6.23
C LEU A 28 -0.57 15.34 6.08
N TRP A 29 -0.54 14.02 5.99
CA TRP A 29 -1.73 13.19 5.92
C TRP A 29 -2.64 13.37 7.14
N MET A 30 -2.11 13.24 8.37
CA MET A 30 -2.89 13.42 9.60
C MET A 30 -3.54 14.80 9.67
N ARG A 31 -2.79 15.86 9.32
CA ARG A 31 -3.31 17.24 9.34
C ARG A 31 -4.49 17.44 8.38
N ARG A 32 -4.49 16.74 7.24
CA ARG A 32 -5.54 16.85 6.22
C ARG A 32 -6.74 15.97 6.50
N VAL A 33 -6.50 14.72 6.90
CA VAL A 33 -7.55 13.70 7.09
C VAL A 33 -8.20 13.82 8.47
N TYR A 34 -7.43 14.17 9.50
CA TYR A 34 -7.90 14.31 10.87
C TYR A 34 -7.55 15.70 11.44
N PRO A 35 -8.12 16.80 10.87
CA PRO A 35 -7.80 18.14 11.32
C PRO A 35 -8.14 18.32 12.81
N GLY A 36 -7.16 18.80 13.58
CA GLY A 36 -7.32 19.07 15.01
C GLY A 36 -7.22 17.85 15.95
N LYS A 37 -6.98 16.64 15.44
CA LYS A 37 -6.74 15.46 16.26
C LYS A 37 -5.24 15.22 16.49
N SER A 38 -4.89 14.76 17.69
CA SER A 38 -3.54 14.27 17.99
C SER A 38 -3.36 12.82 17.53
N GLU A 39 -2.11 12.35 17.38
CA GLU A 39 -1.81 10.94 17.06
C GLU A 39 -2.43 9.98 18.09
N SER A 40 -2.42 10.37 19.37
CA SER A 40 -3.06 9.60 20.45
C SER A 40 -4.59 9.53 20.36
N ASP A 41 -5.23 10.49 19.70
CA ASP A 41 -6.69 10.44 19.49
C ASP A 41 -7.05 9.55 18.30
N ILE A 42 -6.18 9.51 17.29
CA ILE A 42 -6.33 8.64 16.12
C ILE A 42 -6.11 7.17 16.51
N SER A 43 -5.14 6.89 17.39
CA SER A 43 -4.81 5.51 17.79
C SER A 43 -5.86 4.83 18.66
N LYS A 44 -6.76 5.57 19.32
CA LYS A 44 -7.80 4.98 20.19
C LYS A 44 -8.82 4.14 19.43
N GLU A 45 -8.98 4.37 18.13
CA GLU A 45 -9.94 3.67 17.26
C GLU A 45 -9.24 2.70 16.26
N SER A 46 -7.93 2.47 16.41
CA SER A 46 -7.14 1.82 15.36
C SER A 46 -7.24 0.28 15.35
N GLY A 47 -7.79 -0.36 16.38
CA GLY A 47 -7.79 -1.83 16.50
C GLY A 47 -8.44 -2.55 15.30
N PHE A 48 -9.63 -2.09 14.90
CA PHE A 48 -10.32 -2.64 13.72
C PHE A 48 -9.58 -2.32 12.42
N ALA A 49 -9.07 -1.10 12.27
CA ALA A 49 -8.33 -0.67 11.08
C ALA A 49 -7.05 -1.49 10.86
N ILE A 50 -6.33 -1.82 11.94
CA ILE A 50 -5.13 -2.67 11.89
C ILE A 50 -5.50 -4.08 11.45
N ALA A 51 -6.53 -4.69 12.07
CA ALA A 51 -6.98 -6.03 11.69
C ALA A 51 -7.42 -6.09 10.22
N PHE A 52 -8.20 -5.10 9.78
CA PHE A 52 -8.63 -4.99 8.39
C PHE A 52 -7.45 -4.82 7.43
N SER A 53 -6.45 -3.99 7.79
CA SER A 53 -5.24 -3.77 7.01
C SER A 53 -4.42 -5.06 6.83
N ILE A 54 -4.30 -5.89 7.87
CA ILE A 54 -3.62 -7.19 7.80
C ILE A 54 -4.36 -8.12 6.84
N ILE A 55 -5.69 -8.24 6.99
CA ILE A 55 -6.51 -9.09 6.10
C ILE A 55 -6.40 -8.63 4.65
N ALA A 56 -6.52 -7.32 4.40
CA ALA A 56 -6.38 -6.74 3.06
C ALA A 56 -4.99 -7.03 2.48
N SER A 57 -3.92 -6.93 3.29
CA SER A 57 -2.55 -7.22 2.87
C SER A 57 -2.34 -8.70 2.51
N ILE A 58 -2.99 -9.62 3.24
CA ILE A 58 -2.97 -11.05 2.94
C ILE A 58 -3.65 -11.31 1.60
N ILE A 59 -4.86 -10.78 1.41
CA ILE A 59 -5.63 -10.94 0.16
C ILE A 59 -4.85 -10.38 -1.02
N LEU A 60 -4.30 -9.17 -0.90
CA LEU A 60 -3.46 -8.56 -1.91
C LEU A 60 -2.24 -9.43 -2.25
N SER A 61 -1.54 -9.95 -1.25
CA SER A 61 -0.35 -10.78 -1.46
C SER A 61 -0.68 -12.12 -2.14
N LEU A 62 -1.83 -12.72 -1.82
CA LEU A 62 -2.29 -13.94 -2.49
C LEU A 62 -2.69 -13.65 -3.95
N LEU A 63 -3.37 -12.53 -4.20
CA LEU A 63 -3.75 -12.11 -5.55
C LEU A 63 -2.52 -11.80 -6.41
N LEU A 64 -1.54 -11.08 -5.86
CA LEU A 64 -0.27 -10.81 -6.53
C LEU A 64 0.48 -12.11 -6.84
N ARG A 65 0.48 -13.09 -5.94
CA ARG A 65 1.07 -14.41 -6.24
C ARG A 65 0.36 -15.10 -7.39
N PHE A 66 -0.97 -15.12 -7.38
CA PHE A 66 -1.74 -15.72 -8.47
C PHE A 66 -1.42 -15.07 -9.81
N ILE A 67 -1.39 -13.73 -9.87
CA ILE A 67 -1.05 -12.97 -11.08
C ILE A 67 0.39 -13.26 -11.52
N LEU A 68 1.37 -13.06 -10.63
CA LEU A 68 2.78 -13.08 -10.99
C LEU A 68 3.30 -14.49 -11.27
N ILE A 69 2.93 -15.47 -10.43
CA ILE A 69 3.50 -16.81 -10.44
C ILE A 69 2.62 -17.77 -11.23
N ASP A 70 1.33 -17.85 -10.88
CA ASP A 70 0.44 -18.88 -11.44
C ASP A 70 0.00 -18.51 -12.87
N PHE A 71 -0.23 -17.21 -13.14
CA PHE A 71 -0.67 -16.73 -14.46
C PHE A 71 0.50 -16.30 -15.38
N PHE A 72 1.30 -15.31 -14.97
CA PHE A 72 2.40 -14.77 -15.80
C PHE A 72 3.72 -15.55 -15.70
N LYS A 73 3.88 -16.42 -14.72
CA LYS A 73 5.09 -17.24 -14.50
C LYS A 73 6.38 -16.41 -14.44
N SER A 74 6.32 -15.29 -13.72
CA SER A 74 7.44 -14.37 -13.51
C SER A 74 8.59 -15.07 -12.79
N SER A 75 9.80 -14.95 -13.32
CA SER A 75 11.00 -15.59 -12.77
C SER A 75 12.12 -14.60 -12.41
N SER A 76 12.02 -13.35 -12.85
CA SER A 76 12.99 -12.30 -12.55
C SER A 76 12.45 -11.28 -11.55
N LEU A 77 13.31 -10.82 -10.64
CA LEU A 77 13.02 -9.68 -9.75
C LEU A 77 12.55 -8.44 -10.52
N ILE A 78 13.12 -8.22 -11.70
CA ILE A 78 12.76 -7.10 -12.57
C ILE A 78 11.31 -7.21 -13.04
N ASP A 79 10.81 -8.43 -13.27
CA ASP A 79 9.40 -8.65 -13.64
C ASP A 79 8.50 -8.31 -12.46
N GLY A 80 8.88 -8.71 -11.24
CA GLY A 80 8.19 -8.31 -10.01
C GLY A 80 8.05 -6.79 -9.88
N VAL A 81 9.14 -6.05 -10.11
CA VAL A 81 9.11 -4.57 -10.10
C VAL A 81 8.21 -4.03 -11.21
N LYS A 82 8.37 -4.50 -12.46
CA LYS A 82 7.59 -4.03 -13.62
C LYS A 82 6.10 -4.24 -13.42
N PHE A 83 5.70 -5.45 -13.02
CA PHE A 83 4.30 -5.78 -12.77
C PHE A 83 3.77 -5.02 -11.55
N GLY A 84 4.55 -4.93 -10.47
CA GLY A 84 4.11 -4.23 -9.27
C GLY A 84 3.87 -2.73 -9.51
N VAL A 85 4.82 -2.07 -10.19
CA VAL A 85 4.67 -0.66 -10.59
C VAL A 85 3.54 -0.49 -11.61
N GLY A 86 3.47 -1.37 -12.62
CA GLY A 86 2.43 -1.30 -13.65
C GLY A 86 1.01 -1.45 -13.08
N LEU A 87 0.80 -2.41 -12.18
CA LEU A 87 -0.47 -2.59 -11.47
C LEU A 87 -0.82 -1.37 -10.62
N SER A 88 0.15 -0.79 -9.91
CA SER A 88 -0.11 0.43 -9.14
C SER A 88 -0.42 1.64 -10.02
N CYS A 89 0.24 1.80 -11.17
CA CYS A 89 -0.10 2.88 -12.09
C CYS A 89 -1.52 2.71 -12.63
N LEU A 90 -1.93 1.47 -12.93
CA LEU A 90 -3.28 1.17 -13.40
C LEU A 90 -4.33 1.54 -12.33
N THR A 91 -4.12 1.16 -11.07
CA THR A 91 -5.05 1.52 -9.98
C THR A 91 -5.07 3.02 -9.72
N THR A 92 -3.91 3.69 -9.77
CA THR A 92 -3.83 5.15 -9.66
C THR A 92 -4.62 5.85 -10.76
N LEU A 93 -4.57 5.38 -12.01
CA LEU A 93 -5.33 5.95 -13.12
C LEU A 93 -6.85 5.78 -12.93
N LEU A 94 -7.28 4.65 -12.34
CA LEU A 94 -8.69 4.43 -12.00
C LEU A 94 -9.17 5.38 -10.89
N GLU A 95 -8.29 5.72 -9.94
CA GLU A 95 -8.64 6.61 -8.81
C GLU A 95 -8.51 8.10 -9.14
N ALA A 96 -7.70 8.48 -10.13
CA ALA A 96 -7.42 9.87 -10.48
C ALA A 96 -8.67 10.73 -10.75
N PRO A 97 -9.73 10.25 -11.44
CA PRO A 97 -10.95 11.03 -11.65
C PRO A 97 -11.64 11.43 -10.33
N HIS A 98 -11.61 10.58 -9.30
CA HIS A 98 -12.28 10.86 -8.03
C HIS A 98 -11.66 12.06 -7.29
N VAL A 99 -10.38 12.33 -7.50
CA VAL A 99 -9.69 13.49 -6.95
C VAL A 99 -10.08 14.77 -7.68
N LEU A 100 -10.13 14.69 -9.01
CA LEU A 100 -10.45 15.82 -9.88
C LEU A 100 -11.90 16.28 -9.71
N PHE A 101 -12.84 15.35 -9.50
CA PHE A 101 -14.26 15.67 -9.33
C PHE A 101 -14.67 15.89 -7.86
N GLY A 102 -13.96 15.31 -6.89
CA GLY A 102 -14.40 15.24 -5.50
C GLY A 102 -14.02 16.40 -4.57
N LYS A 103 -13.41 17.49 -5.07
CA LYS A 103 -12.71 18.51 -4.23
C LYS A 103 -11.71 17.85 -3.24
N GLY A 104 -11.13 16.72 -3.62
CA GLY A 104 -10.17 16.00 -2.80
C GLY A 104 -8.87 16.79 -2.65
N TYR A 105 -8.22 16.64 -1.49
CA TYR A 105 -6.87 17.14 -1.25
C TYR A 105 -5.89 16.35 -2.13
N PHE A 106 -5.40 16.96 -3.22
CA PHE A 106 -4.46 16.32 -4.16
C PHE A 106 -3.20 15.78 -3.45
N ASP A 107 -2.75 16.48 -2.41
CA ASP A 107 -1.66 16.03 -1.53
C ASP A 107 -1.98 14.72 -0.81
N VAL A 108 -3.19 14.55 -0.30
CA VAL A 108 -3.63 13.29 0.33
C VAL A 108 -3.69 12.16 -0.70
N PHE A 109 -4.21 12.44 -1.89
CA PHE A 109 -4.21 11.46 -2.98
C PHE A 109 -2.79 11.01 -3.32
N LEU A 110 -1.86 11.94 -3.52
CA LEU A 110 -0.48 11.60 -3.86
C LEU A 110 0.19 10.76 -2.77
N ILE A 111 -0.04 11.08 -1.49
CA ILE A 111 0.46 10.29 -0.36
C ILE A 111 -0.06 8.84 -0.43
N HIS A 112 -1.35 8.65 -0.73
CA HIS A 112 -1.95 7.33 -0.86
C HIS A 112 -1.45 6.56 -2.10
N GLN A 113 -1.31 7.22 -3.25
CA GLN A 113 -0.85 6.54 -4.47
C GLN A 113 0.60 6.11 -4.38
N VAL A 114 1.47 6.94 -3.81
CA VAL A 114 2.88 6.55 -3.59
C VAL A 114 2.96 5.39 -2.59
N TYR A 115 2.15 5.41 -1.53
CA TYR A 115 2.06 4.29 -0.61
C TYR A 115 1.61 2.99 -1.31
N ASN A 116 0.57 3.07 -2.15
CA ASN A 116 0.07 1.92 -2.91
C ASN A 116 1.15 1.39 -3.85
N LEU A 117 1.89 2.28 -4.54
CA LEU A 117 2.98 1.91 -5.42
C LEU A 117 4.07 1.14 -4.67
N LEU A 118 4.52 1.65 -3.53
CA LEU A 118 5.52 0.98 -2.71
C LEU A 118 5.02 -0.37 -2.20
N THR A 119 3.79 -0.43 -1.69
CA THR A 119 3.16 -1.65 -1.17
C THR A 119 3.08 -2.75 -2.23
N VAL A 120 2.58 -2.41 -3.43
CA VAL A 120 2.41 -3.37 -4.53
C VAL A 120 3.77 -3.78 -5.11
N ALA A 121 4.70 -2.84 -5.29
CA ALA A 121 6.03 -3.14 -5.82
C ALA A 121 6.86 -4.01 -4.86
N VAL A 122 6.90 -3.66 -3.57
CA VAL A 122 7.62 -4.45 -2.56
C VAL A 122 6.99 -5.82 -2.41
N GLY A 123 5.65 -5.90 -2.34
CA GLY A 123 4.96 -7.19 -2.28
C GLY A 123 5.25 -8.09 -3.48
N ALA A 124 5.22 -7.54 -4.69
CA ALA A 124 5.55 -8.26 -5.91
C ALA A 124 7.00 -8.77 -5.92
N VAL A 125 7.97 -7.95 -5.48
CA VAL A 125 9.37 -8.34 -5.34
C VAL A 125 9.54 -9.47 -4.32
N CYS A 126 8.93 -9.35 -3.13
CA CYS A 126 8.99 -10.39 -2.11
C CYS A 126 8.42 -11.70 -2.61
N ILE A 127 7.31 -11.65 -3.34
CA ILE A 127 6.66 -12.83 -3.90
C ILE A 127 7.58 -13.48 -4.95
N VAL A 128 8.12 -12.73 -5.91
CA VAL A 128 8.95 -13.30 -6.98
C VAL A 128 10.30 -13.81 -6.45
N TYR A 129 10.93 -13.12 -5.49
CA TYR A 129 12.22 -13.55 -4.95
C TYR A 129 12.16 -14.83 -4.12
N PHE A 130 11.09 -15.00 -3.34
CA PHE A 130 10.91 -16.11 -2.39
C PHE A 130 9.81 -17.10 -2.84
N ASN A 131 9.54 -17.16 -4.14
CA ASN A 131 8.67 -18.17 -4.75
C ASN A 131 9.49 -19.38 -5.22
#